data_AF-A0AAW3ADJ3-F1
#
_entry.id   AF-A0AAW3ADJ3-F1
#
_cell.length_a   1.000
_cell.length_b   1.000
_cell.length_c   1.000
_cell.angle_alpha   90.00
_cell.angle_beta   90.00
_cell.angle_gamma   90.00
#
_symmetry.space_group_name_H-M   'P 1'
#
loop_
_entity.id
_entity.type
_entity.pdbx_description
1 polymer ?
#
loop_
_entity_poly.entity_id
_entity_poly.type
_entity_poly.pdbx_seq_one_letter_code
_entity_poly.pdbx_strand_id
1 'polypeptide(L)'
;MKAMGTRQLCRRKPRLPHGASTLHAGQAHWRGLSRTTTAAGTSAEAARPATSLTSSLVSVSPSSTLACPHRFFWNPFVSATTGATSAMHGSVAERNAEQLAKRVEKVHHDAGLENERLLGACLDLLGMCSGNAAGSLPSNALDEVARDRIGVLVDVLLHDHHRTPAEQFDLVYTALCLPAAQHHRQVQRSLLVVLRSVVPETLYRVFESVNLFLLQDDEQSLRQRDVLMKFVHALLGELHVPDGLVEEEVLSVYVENMKAVFPVLATCPAWQVVERDAVTIALKAKLFALLSRLCAVLDEDKTGKVKLADLRSTAERVLRKGQASRLLEGAQADKDGKIAYPQLAALLTRPPLKKPAPVQSR
;
A
#
# COMPACT_ATOMS: atom_id res chain seq x y z
N MET A 1 19.86 63.96 36.49
CA MET A 1 19.39 64.31 35.12
C MET A 1 19.60 63.11 34.21
N LYS A 2 18.55 62.77 33.43
CA LYS A 2 18.60 62.10 32.10
C LYS A 2 19.18 60.68 32.03
N ALA A 3 18.32 59.68 31.79
CA ALA A 3 17.95 59.12 30.47
C ALA A 3 18.90 58.00 30.05
N MET A 4 18.46 56.74 30.00
CA MET A 4 17.84 56.06 28.83
C MET A 4 18.64 56.25 27.53
N GLY A 5 19.10 55.13 26.96
CA GLY A 5 19.81 55.13 25.68
C GLY A 5 20.08 53.73 25.14
N THR A 6 19.02 53.08 24.67
CA THR A 6 18.99 51.91 23.76
C THR A 6 19.85 52.10 22.50
N ARG A 7 20.43 51.00 21.97
CA ARG A 7 20.80 50.77 20.56
C ARG A 7 21.29 49.32 20.41
N GLN A 8 21.04 48.55 19.36
CA GLN A 8 20.06 48.56 18.28
C GLN A 8 20.21 47.21 17.56
N LEU A 9 19.09 46.61 17.17
CA LEU A 9 19.00 45.41 16.34
C LEU A 9 19.75 45.59 15.02
N CYS A 10 20.64 44.65 14.68
CA CYS A 10 21.08 44.41 13.30
C CYS A 10 20.56 43.07 12.80
N ARG A 11 19.54 43.16 11.94
CA ARG A 11 19.01 42.11 11.08
C ARG A 11 20.10 41.55 10.18
N ARG A 12 20.29 40.23 10.16
CA ARG A 12 20.74 39.51 8.96
C ARG A 12 19.90 38.24 8.78
N LYS A 13 19.03 38.27 7.76
CA LYS A 13 18.31 37.12 7.21
C LYS A 13 19.33 36.18 6.53
N PRO A 14 19.27 34.86 6.72
CA PRO A 14 19.80 33.92 5.74
C PRO A 14 18.81 33.82 4.57
N ARG A 15 19.29 34.09 3.37
CA ARG A 15 18.55 33.90 2.11
C ARG A 15 18.47 32.40 1.81
N LEU A 16 17.26 31.91 1.56
CA LEU A 16 17.00 30.62 0.93
C LEU A 16 17.42 30.72 -0.56
N PRO A 17 18.12 29.73 -1.13
CA PRO A 17 18.20 29.61 -2.57
C PRO A 17 16.84 29.09 -3.09
N HIS A 18 16.16 29.93 -3.86
CA HIS A 18 15.05 29.53 -4.72
C HIS A 18 15.61 28.73 -5.90
N GLY A 19 15.52 27.40 -5.81
CA GLY A 19 15.57 26.50 -6.96
C GLY A 19 14.17 25.97 -7.19
N ALA A 20 13.40 26.62 -8.06
CA ALA A 20 12.15 26.08 -8.57
C ALA A 20 12.50 24.97 -9.56
N SER A 21 12.29 23.71 -9.18
CA SER A 21 12.18 22.61 -10.13
C SER A 21 10.71 22.27 -10.31
N THR A 22 10.07 22.97 -11.24
CA THR A 22 8.85 22.52 -11.90
C THR A 22 9.21 21.32 -12.78
N LEU A 23 9.13 20.11 -12.24
CA LEU A 23 9.12 18.91 -13.08
C LEU A 23 7.68 18.62 -13.48
N HIS A 24 7.40 18.95 -14.73
CA HIS A 24 6.20 18.56 -15.44
C HIS A 24 5.99 17.04 -15.33
N ALA A 25 4.81 16.66 -14.85
CA ALA A 25 4.26 15.34 -15.10
C ALA A 25 4.03 15.18 -16.61
N GLY A 26 4.58 14.11 -17.17
CA GLY A 26 4.35 13.70 -18.55
C GLY A 26 5.57 13.83 -19.45
N GLN A 27 6.37 12.77 -19.53
CA GLN A 27 6.78 12.15 -20.81
C GLN A 27 7.65 10.93 -20.54
N ALA A 28 7.22 9.82 -21.12
CA ALA A 28 7.98 8.61 -21.30
C ALA A 28 9.33 8.91 -21.98
N HIS A 29 10.41 8.29 -21.51
CA HIS A 29 11.64 8.21 -22.29
C HIS A 29 12.47 6.97 -21.93
N TRP A 30 12.00 5.81 -22.37
CA TRP A 30 12.92 4.72 -22.70
C TRP A 30 13.52 5.03 -24.07
N ARG A 31 14.74 5.57 -24.10
CA ARG A 31 15.59 5.57 -25.29
C ARG A 31 16.92 4.94 -24.92
N GLY A 32 17.31 3.98 -25.76
CA GLY A 32 18.41 3.08 -25.51
C GLY A 32 19.79 3.65 -25.75
N LEU A 33 20.77 2.85 -25.38
CA LEU A 33 22.12 2.88 -25.92
C LEU A 33 22.56 1.45 -26.22
N SER A 34 22.96 1.23 -27.47
CA SER A 34 23.39 -0.04 -28.04
C SER A 34 24.91 -0.19 -27.96
N ARG A 35 25.37 -1.44 -27.77
CA ARG A 35 26.69 -2.05 -28.14
C ARG A 35 27.92 -1.58 -27.30
N THR A 36 28.93 -2.41 -26.97
CA THR A 36 29.44 -3.69 -27.49
C THR A 36 30.49 -4.33 -26.55
N THR A 37 30.58 -5.68 -26.54
CA THR A 37 31.75 -6.60 -26.31
C THR A 37 32.45 -6.61 -24.93
N THR A 38 32.90 -7.72 -24.31
CA THR A 38 33.47 -8.99 -24.82
C THR A 38 33.46 -10.10 -23.74
N ALA A 39 33.70 -11.35 -24.18
CA ALA A 39 33.54 -12.67 -23.55
C ALA A 39 34.38 -13.05 -22.30
N ALA A 40 33.86 -14.05 -21.55
CA ALA A 40 34.50 -15.26 -20.96
C ALA A 40 33.57 -15.76 -19.82
N GLY A 41 33.08 -17.00 -19.68
CA GLY A 41 33.60 -18.31 -20.05
C GLY A 41 33.96 -19.06 -18.76
N THR A 42 33.05 -19.90 -18.21
CA THR A 42 33.30 -21.26 -17.67
C THR A 42 32.09 -21.82 -16.91
N SER A 43 31.88 -23.14 -17.10
CA SER A 43 30.85 -24.01 -16.52
C SER A 43 31.22 -24.56 -15.13
N ALA A 44 30.22 -24.93 -14.32
CA ALA A 44 30.13 -26.10 -13.41
C ALA A 44 28.90 -25.91 -12.48
N GLU A 45 27.76 -26.54 -12.73
CA GLU A 45 27.34 -27.89 -12.31
C GLU A 45 27.12 -28.09 -10.78
N ALA A 46 25.82 -28.21 -10.47
CA ALA A 46 25.14 -28.97 -9.41
C ALA A 46 25.76 -29.15 -8.00
N ALA A 47 25.09 -28.58 -7.00
CA ALA A 47 24.81 -29.26 -5.72
C ALA A 47 23.65 -28.60 -4.95
N ARG A 48 22.62 -29.39 -4.66
CA ARG A 48 21.58 -29.19 -3.63
C ARG A 48 21.43 -30.57 -2.94
N PRO A 49 20.82 -30.67 -1.74
CA PRO A 49 20.61 -29.68 -0.68
C PRO A 49 20.98 -30.22 0.72
N ALA A 50 21.05 -29.34 1.73
CA ALA A 50 20.79 -29.74 3.12
C ALA A 50 20.15 -28.58 3.89
N THR A 51 18.94 -28.85 4.35
CA THR A 51 18.10 -28.06 5.24
C THR A 51 18.71 -28.00 6.65
N SER A 52 18.90 -26.79 7.18
CA SER A 52 18.90 -26.56 8.63
C SER A 52 18.38 -25.14 8.89
N LEU A 53 17.15 -25.05 9.39
CA LEU A 53 16.53 -23.84 9.90
C LEU A 53 16.89 -23.76 11.39
N THR A 54 17.96 -23.04 11.73
CA THR A 54 18.18 -22.59 13.10
C THR A 54 17.51 -21.23 13.27
N SER A 55 16.46 -21.20 14.09
CA SER A 55 15.80 -19.97 14.51
C SER A 55 16.70 -19.25 15.50
N SER A 56 17.23 -18.08 15.13
CA SER A 56 17.88 -17.17 16.08
C SER A 56 16.94 -16.00 16.32
N LEU A 57 16.29 -16.03 17.48
CA LEU A 57 15.53 -14.92 18.05
C LEU A 57 16.49 -13.77 18.36
N VAL A 58 16.41 -12.67 17.60
CA VAL A 58 17.10 -11.43 17.96
C VAL A 58 16.17 -10.63 18.86
N SER A 59 16.59 -10.51 20.12
CA SER A 59 16.02 -9.60 21.12
C SER A 59 16.26 -8.15 20.70
N VAL A 60 15.20 -7.39 20.47
CA VAL A 60 15.27 -5.95 20.19
C VAL A 60 15.10 -5.21 21.52
N SER A 61 16.16 -4.56 21.99
CA SER A 61 16.09 -3.65 23.14
C SER A 61 15.39 -2.33 22.78
N PRO A 62 14.57 -1.75 23.67
CA PRO A 62 13.74 -0.60 23.36
C PRO A 62 14.50 0.70 23.68
N SER A 63 15.15 1.32 22.71
CA SER A 63 15.67 2.69 22.86
C SER A 63 15.93 3.37 21.51
N SER A 64 14.88 3.86 20.86
CA SER A 64 14.92 5.12 20.09
C SER A 64 13.50 5.51 19.70
N THR A 65 12.96 6.55 20.33
CA THR A 65 11.69 7.17 19.97
C THR A 65 11.90 8.11 18.78
N LEU A 66 12.07 7.53 17.59
CA LEU A 66 11.68 8.21 16.37
C LEU A 66 10.16 8.23 16.36
N ALA A 67 9.58 9.33 16.82
CA ALA A 67 8.15 9.59 16.74
C ALA A 67 7.78 9.87 15.26
N CYS A 68 7.79 8.81 14.44
CA CYS A 68 7.12 8.83 13.16
C CYS A 68 5.62 9.01 13.46
N PRO A 69 4.92 9.98 12.85
CA PRO A 69 3.48 10.08 13.00
C PRO A 69 2.88 8.71 12.65
N HIS A 70 2.09 8.14 13.57
CA HIS A 70 1.50 6.82 13.43
C HIS A 70 0.75 6.73 12.09
N ARG A 71 1.41 6.19 11.07
CA ARG A 71 0.81 5.88 9.79
C ARG A 71 -0.03 4.64 10.00
N PHE A 72 -1.34 4.80 10.06
CA PHE A 72 -2.25 3.69 9.84
C PHE A 72 -2.22 3.41 8.34
N PHE A 73 -1.32 2.55 7.85
CA PHE A 73 -1.51 2.02 6.51
C PHE A 73 -2.78 1.18 6.57
N TRP A 74 -3.86 1.78 6.12
CA TRP A 74 -5.09 1.06 5.90
C TRP A 74 -4.84 0.10 4.74
N ASN A 75 -4.50 -1.15 5.05
CA ASN A 75 -4.42 -2.19 4.02
C ASN A 75 -5.85 -2.60 3.64
N PRO A 76 -6.30 -2.31 2.40
CA PRO A 76 -7.66 -2.58 1.95
C PRO A 76 -7.98 -4.08 1.87
N PHE A 77 -6.98 -4.95 1.98
CA PHE A 77 -7.11 -6.39 1.81
C PHE A 77 -7.23 -7.17 3.11
N VAL A 78 -7.02 -6.53 4.27
CA VAL A 78 -7.21 -7.15 5.58
C VAL A 78 -8.68 -7.52 5.75
N SER A 79 -8.98 -8.80 5.64
CA SER A 79 -10.34 -9.32 5.77
C SER A 79 -10.70 -9.46 7.24
N ALA A 80 -11.64 -8.65 7.70
CA ALA A 80 -12.37 -8.94 8.92
C ALA A 80 -13.23 -10.19 8.68
N THR A 81 -12.73 -11.38 9.03
CA THR A 81 -13.54 -12.59 9.16
C THR A 81 -14.68 -12.29 10.13
N THR A 82 -15.91 -12.25 9.63
CA THR A 82 -17.12 -12.05 10.42
C THR A 82 -17.43 -13.32 11.18
N GLY A 83 -16.98 -13.41 12.43
CA GLY A 83 -17.51 -14.38 13.39
C GLY A 83 -18.90 -13.94 13.83
N ALA A 84 -19.89 -14.84 13.70
CA ALA A 84 -21.23 -14.61 14.22
C ALA A 84 -21.19 -14.52 15.76
N THR A 85 -21.75 -13.46 16.35
CA THR A 85 -21.88 -13.34 17.80
C THR A 85 -23.33 -13.23 18.26
N SER A 86 -23.55 -13.95 19.35
CA SER A 86 -24.74 -14.17 20.17
C SER A 86 -25.59 -12.93 20.50
N ALA A 87 -26.88 -13.18 20.74
CA ALA A 87 -27.90 -12.20 21.08
C ALA A 87 -27.79 -11.75 22.55
N MET A 88 -27.33 -10.52 22.79
CA MET A 88 -27.58 -9.79 24.04
C MET A 88 -28.69 -8.74 23.84
N HIS A 89 -29.52 -8.51 24.86
CA HIS A 89 -30.58 -7.50 24.90
C HIS A 89 -29.99 -6.09 25.04
N GLY A 90 -30.16 -5.26 24.01
CA GLY A 90 -29.79 -3.84 23.95
C GLY A 90 -30.55 -3.17 22.81
N SER A 91 -30.58 -1.82 22.79
CA SER A 91 -31.20 -1.10 21.67
C SER A 91 -30.49 -1.43 20.35
N VAL A 92 -31.19 -1.32 19.21
CA VAL A 92 -30.59 -1.62 17.88
C VAL A 92 -29.37 -0.74 17.61
N ALA A 93 -29.40 0.51 18.08
CA ALA A 93 -28.29 1.46 17.96
C ALA A 93 -27.05 1.05 18.77
N GLU A 94 -27.23 0.57 20.01
CA GLU A 94 -26.12 0.06 20.85
C GLU A 94 -25.49 -1.19 20.23
N ARG A 95 -26.30 -2.15 19.76
CA ARG A 95 -25.76 -3.34 19.07
C ARG A 95 -24.97 -2.97 17.82
N ASN A 96 -25.47 -2.02 17.03
CA ASN A 96 -24.77 -1.55 15.82
C ASN A 96 -23.44 -0.87 16.17
N ALA A 97 -23.41 -0.09 17.25
CA ALA A 97 -22.20 0.58 17.73
C ALA A 97 -21.16 -0.44 18.25
N GLU A 98 -21.57 -1.43 19.04
CA GLU A 98 -20.68 -2.49 19.53
C GLU A 98 -20.09 -3.35 18.41
N GLN A 99 -20.92 -3.73 17.42
CA GLN A 99 -20.44 -4.48 16.25
C GLN A 99 -19.49 -3.66 15.38
N LEU A 100 -19.71 -2.35 15.30
CA LEU A 100 -18.79 -1.44 14.60
C LEU A 100 -17.46 -1.35 15.36
N ALA A 101 -17.51 -1.15 16.68
CA ALA A 101 -16.32 -1.07 17.53
C ALA A 101 -15.45 -2.33 17.41
N LYS A 102 -16.03 -3.52 17.51
CA LYS A 102 -15.31 -4.80 17.34
C LYS A 102 -14.64 -4.94 15.96
N ARG A 103 -15.32 -4.50 14.90
CA ARG A 103 -14.74 -4.52 13.54
C ARG A 103 -13.57 -3.53 13.40
N VAL A 104 -13.76 -2.33 13.92
CA VAL A 104 -12.73 -1.28 13.88
C VAL A 104 -11.50 -1.70 14.67
N GLU A 105 -11.68 -2.28 15.86
CA GLU A 105 -10.59 -2.77 16.72
C GLU A 105 -9.78 -3.88 16.04
N LYS A 106 -10.45 -4.89 15.46
CA LYS A 106 -9.76 -5.96 14.73
C LYS A 106 -8.94 -5.42 13.56
N VAL A 107 -9.54 -4.54 12.75
CA VAL A 107 -8.83 -3.96 11.60
C VAL A 107 -7.64 -3.11 12.04
N HIS A 108 -7.77 -2.37 13.15
CA HIS A 108 -6.64 -1.62 13.72
C HIS A 108 -5.50 -2.53 14.17
N HIS A 109 -5.83 -3.64 14.86
CA HIS A 109 -4.82 -4.58 15.33
C HIS A 109 -4.06 -5.23 14.16
N ASP A 110 -4.78 -5.74 13.17
CA ASP A 110 -4.19 -6.37 11.99
C ASP A 110 -3.35 -5.37 11.17
N ALA A 111 -3.81 -4.12 11.02
CA ALA A 111 -3.04 -3.07 10.37
C ALA A 111 -1.77 -2.71 11.15
N GLY A 112 -1.83 -2.71 12.50
CA GLY A 112 -0.66 -2.47 13.35
C GLY A 112 0.47 -3.47 13.10
N LEU A 113 0.14 -4.75 13.04
CA LEU A 113 1.12 -5.82 12.79
C LEU A 113 1.75 -5.71 11.38
N GLU A 114 0.96 -5.40 10.36
CA GLU A 114 1.49 -5.22 9.00
C GLU A 114 2.37 -3.96 8.90
N ASN A 115 2.04 -2.89 9.63
CA ASN A 115 2.85 -1.67 9.68
C ASN A 115 4.20 -1.91 10.35
N GLU A 116 4.24 -2.69 11.44
CA GLU A 116 5.49 -3.06 12.11
C GLU A 116 6.40 -3.87 11.18
N ARG A 117 5.82 -4.84 10.45
CA ARG A 117 6.56 -5.63 9.45
C ARG A 117 7.11 -4.76 8.33
N LEU A 118 6.29 -3.85 7.79
CA LEU A 118 6.70 -2.92 6.74
C LEU A 118 7.83 -2.00 7.23
N LEU A 119 7.69 -1.43 8.43
CA LEU A 119 8.71 -0.56 9.02
C LEU A 119 10.02 -1.32 9.22
N GLY A 120 9.97 -2.54 9.76
CA GLY A 120 11.15 -3.40 9.90
C GLY A 120 11.84 -3.65 8.56
N ALA A 121 11.08 -4.01 7.52
CA ALA A 121 11.64 -4.23 6.19
C ALA A 121 12.24 -2.95 5.57
N CYS A 122 11.62 -1.79 5.79
CA CYS A 122 12.14 -0.50 5.35
C CYS A 122 13.45 -0.14 6.05
N LEU A 123 13.53 -0.38 7.37
CA LEU A 123 14.74 -0.14 8.15
C LEU A 123 15.87 -1.09 7.74
N ASP A 124 15.57 -2.36 7.45
CA ASP A 124 16.55 -3.30 6.91
C ASP A 124 17.09 -2.83 5.55
N LEU A 125 16.21 -2.36 4.66
CA LEU A 125 16.59 -1.83 3.34
C LEU A 125 17.47 -0.57 3.47
N LEU A 126 17.11 0.37 4.35
CA LEU A 126 17.93 1.54 4.66
C LEU A 126 19.29 1.14 5.25
N GLY A 127 19.30 0.19 6.19
CA GLY A 127 20.51 -0.35 6.78
C GLY A 127 21.45 -0.93 5.72
N MET A 128 20.92 -1.63 4.72
CA MET A 128 21.71 -2.13 3.60
C MET A 128 22.22 -1.00 2.68
N CYS A 129 21.47 0.08 2.51
CA CYS A 129 21.85 1.20 1.63
C CYS A 129 22.92 2.11 2.26
N SER A 130 22.74 2.51 3.51
CA SER A 130 23.56 3.54 4.18
C SER A 130 24.36 3.03 5.38
N GLY A 131 24.24 1.76 5.72
CA GLY A 131 24.68 1.27 7.03
C GLY A 131 23.65 1.63 8.11
N ASN A 132 23.92 1.24 9.36
CA ASN A 132 23.01 1.48 10.48
C ASN A 132 23.69 2.15 11.68
N ALA A 133 22.86 2.68 12.59
CA ALA A 133 23.33 3.37 13.80
C ALA A 133 24.11 2.45 14.77
N ALA A 134 24.02 1.13 14.61
CA ALA A 134 24.81 0.15 15.35
C ALA A 134 26.22 -0.07 14.76
N GLY A 135 26.62 0.71 13.74
CA GLY A 135 27.94 0.68 13.14
C GLY A 135 28.11 -0.34 12.01
N SER A 136 27.01 -0.93 11.51
CA SER A 136 27.06 -1.76 10.31
C SER A 136 27.36 -0.90 9.09
N LEU A 137 28.32 -1.33 8.28
CA LEU A 137 28.65 -0.70 7.00
C LEU A 137 27.54 -0.97 5.97
N PRO A 138 27.39 -0.08 4.97
CA PRO A 138 26.55 -0.34 3.80
C PRO A 138 26.89 -1.69 3.17
N SER A 139 25.87 -2.37 2.65
CA SER A 139 26.06 -3.64 1.97
C SER A 139 26.84 -3.45 0.67
N ASN A 140 27.83 -4.32 0.43
CA ASN A 140 28.56 -4.41 -0.84
C ASN A 140 27.72 -5.08 -1.95
N ALA A 141 26.56 -5.64 -1.59
CA ALA A 141 25.57 -6.22 -2.49
C ALA A 141 24.84 -5.19 -3.37
N LEU A 142 24.84 -3.92 -2.96
CA LEU A 142 24.13 -2.84 -3.63
C LEU A 142 25.14 -1.97 -4.37
N ASP A 143 24.88 -1.70 -5.65
CA ASP A 143 25.54 -0.62 -6.37
C ASP A 143 24.83 0.72 -6.07
N GLU A 144 25.37 1.82 -6.60
CA GLU A 144 24.77 3.16 -6.39
C GLU A 144 23.34 3.25 -6.94
N VAL A 145 23.08 2.66 -8.11
CA VAL A 145 21.74 2.66 -8.72
C VAL A 145 20.72 1.93 -7.86
N ALA A 146 21.09 0.77 -7.29
CA ALA A 146 20.24 0.02 -6.39
C ALA A 146 19.99 0.77 -5.08
N ARG A 147 21.02 1.43 -4.51
CA ARG A 147 20.86 2.28 -3.32
C ARG A 147 19.90 3.43 -3.57
N ASP A 148 20.04 4.13 -4.70
CA ASP A 148 19.17 5.26 -5.04
C ASP A 148 17.71 4.80 -5.21
N ARG A 149 17.47 3.72 -5.97
CA ARG A 149 16.11 3.20 -6.20
C ARG A 149 15.45 2.68 -4.92
N ILE A 150 16.19 1.96 -4.08
CA ILE A 150 15.69 1.48 -2.80
C ILE A 150 15.47 2.67 -1.83
N GLY A 151 16.36 3.66 -1.85
CA GLY A 151 16.22 4.88 -1.06
C GLY A 151 14.94 5.64 -1.41
N VAL A 152 14.67 5.87 -2.70
CA VAL A 152 13.43 6.49 -3.18
C VAL A 152 12.21 5.67 -2.78
N LEU A 153 12.26 4.34 -2.92
CA LEU A 153 11.16 3.47 -2.51
C LEU A 153 10.85 3.62 -1.02
N VAL A 154 11.85 3.55 -0.15
CA VAL A 154 11.65 3.67 1.30
C VAL A 154 11.18 5.07 1.66
N ASP A 155 11.74 6.11 1.05
CA ASP A 155 11.30 7.48 1.29
C ASP A 155 9.82 7.69 0.92
N VAL A 156 9.39 7.18 -0.24
CA VAL A 156 7.99 7.22 -0.66
C VAL A 156 7.11 6.43 0.32
N LEU A 157 7.53 5.22 0.71
CA LEU A 157 6.73 4.39 1.60
C LEU A 157 6.64 4.93 3.01
N LEU A 158 7.63 5.69 3.50
CA LEU A 158 7.58 6.25 4.86
C LEU A 158 6.99 7.67 4.88
N HIS A 159 7.33 8.50 3.91
CA HIS A 159 7.08 9.95 3.94
C HIS A 159 6.09 10.44 2.89
N ASP A 160 5.92 9.77 1.75
CA ASP A 160 4.98 10.21 0.69
C ASP A 160 3.60 9.55 0.86
N HIS A 161 2.61 10.38 1.18
CA HIS A 161 1.22 9.98 1.39
C HIS A 161 0.34 10.15 0.15
N HIS A 162 0.88 10.72 -0.93
CA HIS A 162 0.11 11.08 -2.12
C HIS A 162 0.12 9.98 -3.18
N ARG A 163 1.04 9.02 -3.06
CA ARG A 163 1.15 7.92 -4.01
C ARG A 163 0.02 6.93 -3.89
N THR A 164 -0.52 6.54 -5.05
CA THR A 164 -1.51 5.47 -5.14
C THR A 164 -0.85 4.11 -4.90
N PRO A 165 -1.62 3.07 -4.55
CA PRO A 165 -1.09 1.71 -4.44
C PRO A 165 -0.40 1.23 -5.73
N ALA A 166 -0.89 1.65 -6.91
CA ALA A 166 -0.27 1.31 -8.19
C ALA A 166 1.12 1.96 -8.34
N GLU A 167 1.25 3.25 -8.03
CA GLU A 167 2.54 3.94 -8.05
C GLU A 167 3.53 3.35 -7.04
N GLN A 168 3.05 2.95 -5.85
CA GLN A 168 3.88 2.26 -4.86
C GLN A 168 4.33 0.88 -5.38
N PHE A 169 3.43 0.14 -6.02
CA PHE A 169 3.76 -1.13 -6.67
C PHE A 169 4.85 -0.95 -7.74
N ASP A 170 4.78 0.11 -8.56
CA ASP A 170 5.78 0.37 -9.60
C ASP A 170 7.19 0.52 -9.03
N LEU A 171 7.32 1.25 -7.92
CA LEU A 171 8.59 1.43 -7.22
C LEU A 171 9.12 0.11 -6.65
N VAL A 172 8.24 -0.67 -6.02
CA VAL A 172 8.61 -1.98 -5.44
C VAL A 172 9.01 -2.97 -6.54
N TYR A 173 8.23 -3.05 -7.62
CA TYR A 173 8.51 -3.91 -8.75
C TYR A 173 9.82 -3.53 -9.44
N THR A 174 10.07 -2.23 -9.61
CA THR A 174 11.34 -1.72 -10.16
C THR A 174 12.53 -2.13 -9.28
N ALA A 175 12.39 -2.08 -7.95
CA ALA A 175 13.42 -2.54 -7.03
C ALA A 175 13.62 -4.07 -7.06
N LEU A 176 12.53 -4.85 -7.17
CA LEU A 176 12.57 -6.31 -7.28
C LEU A 176 13.20 -6.81 -8.60
N CYS A 177 13.16 -5.98 -9.65
CA CYS A 177 13.81 -6.25 -10.93
C CYS A 177 15.29 -5.83 -10.96
N LEU A 178 15.86 -5.37 -9.84
CA LEU A 178 17.30 -5.10 -9.76
C LEU A 178 18.11 -6.40 -9.65
N PRO A 179 19.34 -6.46 -10.22
CA PRO A 179 20.23 -7.59 -10.01
C PRO A 179 20.45 -7.91 -8.53
N ALA A 180 20.57 -6.87 -7.69
CA ALA A 180 20.74 -7.04 -6.26
C ALA A 180 19.59 -7.84 -5.59
N ALA A 181 18.35 -7.63 -6.03
CA ALA A 181 17.19 -8.36 -5.51
C ALA A 181 17.16 -9.83 -5.95
N GLN A 182 17.82 -10.19 -7.06
CA GLN A 182 17.92 -11.58 -7.50
C GLN A 182 19.08 -12.33 -6.85
N HIS A 183 20.22 -11.65 -6.69
CA HIS A 183 21.45 -12.27 -6.21
C HIS A 183 21.56 -12.26 -4.68
N HIS A 184 20.85 -11.35 -4.00
CA HIS A 184 20.90 -11.22 -2.54
C HIS A 184 19.54 -11.47 -1.90
N ARG A 185 19.42 -12.66 -1.30
CA ARG A 185 18.19 -13.14 -0.66
C ARG A 185 17.63 -12.21 0.41
N GLN A 186 18.48 -11.47 1.13
CA GLN A 186 18.03 -10.54 2.16
C GLN A 186 17.33 -9.32 1.56
N VAL A 187 17.91 -8.71 0.51
CA VAL A 187 17.30 -7.63 -0.27
C VAL A 187 15.94 -8.09 -0.82
N GLN A 188 15.91 -9.28 -1.43
CA GLN A 188 14.68 -9.86 -1.96
C GLN A 188 13.60 -10.04 -0.89
N ARG A 189 13.96 -10.59 0.27
CA ARG A 189 13.02 -10.83 1.38
C ARG A 189 12.42 -9.52 1.88
N SER A 190 13.23 -8.50 2.11
CA SER A 190 12.73 -7.20 2.57
C SER A 190 11.81 -6.56 1.51
N LEU A 191 12.18 -6.62 0.23
CA LEU A 191 11.32 -6.12 -0.86
C LEU A 191 10.02 -6.91 -1.02
N LEU A 192 10.01 -8.22 -0.77
CA LEU A 192 8.79 -9.04 -0.77
C LEU A 192 7.86 -8.68 0.39
N VAL A 193 8.40 -8.39 1.58
CA VAL A 193 7.58 -7.87 2.70
C VAL A 193 6.95 -6.54 2.32
N VAL A 194 7.72 -5.66 1.67
CA VAL A 194 7.19 -4.40 1.14
C VAL A 194 6.10 -4.65 0.10
N LEU A 195 6.33 -5.55 -0.87
CA LEU A 195 5.36 -5.91 -1.90
C LEU A 195 4.03 -6.35 -1.27
N ARG A 196 4.09 -7.22 -0.26
CA ARG A 196 2.92 -7.71 0.47
C ARG A 196 2.07 -6.60 1.08
N SER A 197 2.68 -5.48 1.48
CA SER A 197 1.98 -4.35 2.07
C SER A 197 1.20 -3.51 1.04
N VAL A 198 1.57 -3.59 -0.24
CA VAL A 198 0.99 -2.77 -1.32
C VAL A 198 0.02 -3.52 -2.23
N VAL A 199 0.09 -4.86 -2.29
CA VAL A 199 -0.79 -5.70 -3.13
C VAL A 199 -1.73 -6.58 -2.32
N PRO A 200 -2.85 -7.08 -2.91
CA PRO A 200 -3.67 -8.10 -2.27
C PRO A 200 -2.86 -9.34 -1.90
N GLU A 201 -3.14 -9.94 -0.74
CA GLU A 201 -2.46 -11.16 -0.26
C GLU A 201 -2.45 -12.28 -1.32
N THR A 202 -3.57 -12.49 -2.01
CA THR A 202 -3.68 -13.51 -3.07
C THR A 202 -2.75 -13.23 -4.24
N LEU A 203 -2.59 -11.97 -4.64
CA LEU A 203 -1.65 -11.54 -5.67
C LEU A 203 -0.20 -11.66 -5.19
N TYR A 204 0.09 -11.26 -3.94
CA TYR A 204 1.40 -11.47 -3.33
C TYR A 204 1.83 -12.94 -3.38
N ARG A 205 0.92 -13.89 -3.09
CA ARG A 205 1.20 -15.33 -3.18
C ARG A 205 1.55 -15.79 -4.59
N VAL A 206 1.05 -15.13 -5.63
CA VAL A 206 1.47 -15.41 -7.01
C VAL A 206 2.93 -15.00 -7.21
N PHE A 207 3.31 -13.79 -6.81
CA PHE A 207 4.70 -13.30 -6.87
C PHE A 207 5.67 -14.14 -6.03
N GLU A 208 5.21 -14.68 -4.90
CA GLU A 208 6.00 -15.57 -4.05
C GLU A 208 6.19 -16.96 -4.68
N SER A 209 5.18 -17.46 -5.39
CA SER A 209 5.16 -18.81 -5.97
C SER A 209 5.78 -18.89 -7.36
N VAL A 210 5.74 -17.80 -8.11
CA VAL A 210 6.15 -17.71 -9.51
C VAL A 210 7.10 -16.55 -9.67
N ASN A 211 8.24 -16.76 -10.34
CA ASN A 211 9.16 -15.67 -10.63
C ASN A 211 8.58 -14.74 -11.72
N LEU A 212 7.91 -13.68 -11.29
CA LEU A 212 7.40 -12.60 -12.15
C LEU A 212 8.35 -11.40 -12.22
N PHE A 213 9.55 -11.51 -11.62
CA PHE A 213 10.56 -10.46 -11.63
C PHE A 213 11.38 -10.57 -12.91
N LEU A 214 11.16 -9.65 -13.84
CA LEU A 214 11.76 -9.68 -15.17
C LEU A 214 12.95 -8.73 -15.19
N LEU A 215 14.16 -9.26 -15.38
CA LEU A 215 15.40 -8.48 -15.36
C LEU A 215 15.90 -8.10 -16.74
N GLN A 216 15.51 -8.87 -17.75
CA GLN A 216 15.97 -8.67 -19.11
C GLN A 216 15.20 -7.52 -19.76
N ASP A 217 15.90 -6.72 -20.56
CA ASP A 217 15.33 -5.59 -21.30
C ASP A 217 15.11 -5.93 -22.78
N ASP A 218 14.90 -7.22 -23.08
CA ASP A 218 14.50 -7.68 -24.41
C ASP A 218 13.01 -7.42 -24.68
N GLU A 219 12.61 -7.41 -25.95
CA GLU A 219 11.24 -7.13 -26.38
C GLU A 219 10.19 -8.04 -25.73
N GLN A 220 10.51 -9.32 -25.49
CA GLN A 220 9.59 -10.25 -24.85
C GLN A 220 9.40 -9.90 -23.37
N SER A 221 10.49 -9.63 -22.64
CA SER A 221 10.43 -9.18 -21.25
C SER A 221 9.72 -7.84 -21.10
N LEU A 222 9.92 -6.90 -22.02
CA LEU A 222 9.21 -5.62 -22.04
C LEU A 222 7.69 -5.82 -22.23
N ARG A 223 7.28 -6.70 -23.15
CA ARG A 223 5.87 -7.07 -23.34
C ARG A 223 5.29 -7.74 -22.10
N GLN A 224 6.02 -8.67 -21.49
CA GLN A 224 5.59 -9.36 -20.28
C GLN A 224 5.42 -8.38 -19.10
N ARG A 225 6.36 -7.44 -18.93
CA ARG A 225 6.25 -6.36 -17.95
C ARG A 225 5.00 -5.52 -18.21
N ASP A 226 4.78 -5.04 -19.43
CA ASP A 226 3.59 -4.21 -19.77
C ASP A 226 2.27 -4.92 -19.42
N VAL A 227 2.13 -6.20 -19.78
CA VAL A 227 0.93 -6.99 -19.43
C VAL A 227 0.78 -7.14 -17.91
N LEU A 228 1.87 -7.45 -17.20
CA LEU A 228 1.87 -7.56 -15.74
C LEU A 228 1.47 -6.25 -15.08
N MET A 229 2.05 -5.12 -15.49
CA MET A 229 1.76 -3.81 -14.92
C MET A 229 0.29 -3.45 -15.10
N LYS A 230 -0.25 -3.58 -16.32
CA LYS A 230 -1.68 -3.31 -16.61
C LYS A 230 -2.61 -4.17 -15.75
N PHE A 231 -2.29 -5.46 -15.61
CA PHE A 231 -3.07 -6.37 -14.79
C PHE A 231 -3.01 -6.01 -13.30
N VAL A 232 -1.82 -5.77 -12.75
CA VAL A 232 -1.67 -5.42 -11.33
C VAL A 232 -2.33 -4.08 -11.03
N HIS A 233 -2.15 -3.06 -11.88
CA HIS A 233 -2.81 -1.76 -11.75
C HIS A 233 -4.33 -1.89 -11.70
N ALA A 234 -4.89 -2.70 -12.59
CA ALA A 234 -6.32 -3.00 -12.59
C ALA A 234 -6.77 -3.63 -11.26
N LEU A 235 -6.01 -4.60 -10.72
CA LEU A 235 -6.29 -5.20 -9.41
C LEU A 235 -6.10 -4.25 -8.23
N LEU A 236 -5.33 -3.17 -8.41
CA LEU A 236 -5.15 -2.08 -7.44
C LEU A 236 -6.16 -0.94 -7.63
N GLY A 237 -7.15 -1.11 -8.52
CA GLY A 237 -8.24 -0.17 -8.73
C GLY A 237 -7.97 0.91 -9.78
N GLU A 238 -6.83 0.84 -10.47
CA GLU A 238 -6.46 1.70 -11.60
C GLU A 238 -6.66 0.97 -12.92
N LEU A 239 -7.92 0.90 -13.36
CA LEU A 239 -8.29 0.27 -14.61
C LEU A 239 -8.13 1.25 -15.78
N HIS A 240 -7.14 1.01 -16.63
CA HIS A 240 -7.02 1.68 -17.92
C HIS A 240 -7.80 0.90 -18.98
N VAL A 241 -8.77 1.55 -19.63
CA VAL A 241 -9.60 0.95 -20.69
C VAL A 241 -8.94 1.22 -22.05
N PRO A 242 -8.46 0.19 -22.77
CA PRO A 242 -7.90 0.37 -24.11
C PRO A 242 -8.97 0.78 -25.13
N ASP A 243 -8.54 1.43 -26.21
CA ASP A 243 -9.42 1.81 -27.31
C ASP A 243 -10.18 0.60 -27.88
N GLY A 244 -11.49 0.73 -28.01
CA GLY A 244 -12.36 -0.31 -28.58
C GLY A 244 -12.82 -1.39 -27.60
N LEU A 245 -12.46 -1.30 -26.31
CA LEU A 245 -12.99 -2.16 -25.24
C LEU A 245 -13.95 -1.40 -24.33
N VAL A 246 -14.92 -2.11 -23.76
CA VAL A 246 -15.77 -1.61 -22.67
C VAL A 246 -15.17 -1.96 -21.30
N GLU A 247 -15.41 -1.13 -20.28
CA GLU A 247 -14.79 -1.26 -18.94
C GLU A 247 -14.99 -2.66 -18.35
N GLU A 248 -16.16 -3.27 -18.59
CA GLU A 248 -16.54 -4.59 -18.09
C GLU A 248 -15.70 -5.74 -18.67
N GLU A 249 -15.16 -5.58 -19.88
CA GLU A 249 -14.41 -6.62 -20.59
C GLU A 249 -12.91 -6.56 -20.31
N VAL A 250 -12.39 -5.39 -19.91
CA VAL A 250 -10.94 -5.14 -19.78
C VAL A 250 -10.26 -6.12 -18.84
N LEU A 251 -10.87 -6.39 -17.69
CA LEU A 251 -10.22 -7.26 -16.69
C LEU A 251 -10.13 -8.71 -17.18
N SER A 252 -11.16 -9.20 -17.88
CA SER A 252 -11.13 -10.52 -18.52
C SER A 252 -10.03 -10.60 -19.58
N VAL A 253 -9.86 -9.55 -20.39
CA VAL A 253 -8.77 -9.46 -21.38
C VAL A 253 -7.40 -9.47 -20.69
N TYR A 254 -7.23 -8.73 -19.59
CA TYR A 254 -5.95 -8.71 -18.86
C TYR A 254 -5.63 -10.06 -18.21
N VAL A 255 -6.62 -10.78 -17.69
CA VAL A 255 -6.45 -12.16 -17.19
C VAL A 255 -5.97 -13.10 -18.30
N GLU A 256 -6.60 -13.06 -19.47
CA GLU A 256 -6.19 -13.91 -20.60
C GLU A 256 -4.81 -13.55 -21.13
N ASN A 257 -4.48 -12.26 -21.20
CA ASN A 257 -3.14 -11.80 -21.57
C ASN A 257 -2.08 -12.33 -20.58
N MET A 258 -2.34 -12.28 -19.27
CA MET A 258 -1.44 -12.82 -18.25
C MET A 258 -1.18 -14.32 -18.45
N LYS A 259 -2.21 -15.12 -18.72
CA LYS A 259 -2.04 -16.56 -19.02
C LYS A 259 -1.21 -16.80 -20.26
N ALA A 260 -1.44 -16.01 -21.31
CA ALA A 260 -0.73 -16.13 -22.58
C ALA A 260 0.76 -15.80 -22.42
N VAL A 261 1.12 -14.76 -21.66
CA VAL A 261 2.52 -14.33 -21.52
C VAL A 261 3.26 -15.02 -20.37
N PHE A 262 2.56 -15.59 -19.39
CA PHE A 262 3.11 -16.38 -18.28
C PHE A 262 2.43 -17.76 -18.16
N PRO A 263 2.77 -18.72 -19.04
CA PRO A 263 2.15 -20.05 -19.03
C PRO A 263 2.30 -20.82 -17.69
N VAL A 264 3.35 -20.51 -16.93
CA VAL A 264 3.62 -21.07 -15.59
C VAL A 264 2.50 -20.80 -14.57
N LEU A 265 1.66 -19.78 -14.82
CA LEU A 265 0.50 -19.48 -13.97
C LEU A 265 -0.53 -20.62 -13.95
N ALA A 266 -0.59 -21.45 -15.01
CA ALA A 266 -1.51 -22.59 -15.08
C ALA A 266 -1.32 -23.58 -13.93
N THR A 267 -0.11 -23.68 -13.38
CA THR A 267 0.22 -24.58 -12.26
C THR A 267 0.20 -23.89 -10.90
N CYS A 268 -0.13 -22.59 -10.82
CA CYS A 268 -0.08 -21.81 -9.59
C CYS A 268 -1.46 -21.79 -8.89
N PRO A 269 -1.62 -22.37 -7.68
CA PRO A 269 -2.91 -22.34 -6.98
C PRO A 269 -3.35 -20.93 -6.57
N ALA A 270 -2.40 -20.06 -6.22
CA ALA A 270 -2.69 -18.66 -5.90
C ALA A 270 -3.27 -17.91 -7.11
N TRP A 271 -2.80 -18.23 -8.32
CA TRP A 271 -3.32 -17.65 -9.56
C TRP A 271 -4.78 -18.03 -9.78
N GLN A 272 -5.18 -19.29 -9.53
CA GLN A 272 -6.57 -19.73 -9.67
C GLN A 272 -7.53 -18.93 -8.79
N VAL A 273 -7.09 -18.55 -7.58
CA VAL A 273 -7.86 -17.68 -6.68
C VAL A 273 -7.97 -16.27 -7.25
N VAL A 274 -6.84 -15.70 -7.70
CA VAL A 274 -6.81 -14.35 -8.29
C VAL A 274 -7.69 -14.29 -9.53
N GLU A 275 -7.61 -15.28 -10.42
CA GLU A 275 -8.40 -15.35 -11.65
C GLU A 275 -9.90 -15.37 -11.35
N ARG A 276 -10.34 -16.24 -10.44
CA ARG A 276 -11.74 -16.36 -10.05
C ARG A 276 -12.29 -15.10 -9.37
N ASP A 277 -11.46 -14.45 -8.55
CA ASP A 277 -11.88 -13.32 -7.71
C ASP A 277 -11.44 -11.95 -8.26
N ALA A 278 -10.88 -11.88 -9.47
CA ALA A 278 -10.24 -10.69 -10.03
C ALA A 278 -11.13 -9.44 -9.95
N VAL A 279 -12.39 -9.58 -10.38
CA VAL A 279 -13.38 -8.49 -10.35
C VAL A 279 -13.62 -8.01 -8.92
N THR A 280 -13.80 -8.94 -7.98
CA THR A 280 -14.01 -8.62 -6.56
C THR A 280 -12.80 -7.91 -5.97
N ILE A 281 -11.59 -8.37 -6.30
CA ILE A 281 -10.32 -7.75 -5.85
C ILE A 281 -10.23 -6.32 -6.38
N ALA A 282 -10.42 -6.13 -7.69
CA ALA A 282 -10.35 -4.82 -8.34
C ALA A 282 -11.40 -3.84 -7.79
N LEU A 283 -12.65 -4.29 -7.62
CA LEU A 283 -13.72 -3.47 -7.04
C LEU A 283 -13.44 -3.10 -5.59
N LYS A 284 -12.92 -4.03 -4.79
CA LYS A 284 -12.52 -3.76 -3.41
C LYS A 284 -11.40 -2.72 -3.38
N ALA A 285 -10.37 -2.86 -4.21
CA ALA A 285 -9.28 -1.90 -4.30
C ALA A 285 -9.77 -0.51 -4.76
N LYS A 286 -10.62 -0.43 -5.80
CA LYS A 286 -11.23 0.81 -6.28
C LYS A 286 -12.06 1.49 -5.19
N LEU A 287 -12.87 0.72 -4.44
CA LEU A 287 -13.63 1.23 -3.30
C LEU A 287 -12.71 1.85 -2.25
N PHE A 288 -11.64 1.17 -1.85
CA PHE A 288 -10.72 1.71 -0.85
C PHE A 288 -9.91 2.90 -1.34
N ALA A 289 -9.52 2.94 -2.62
CA ALA A 289 -8.90 4.12 -3.20
C ALA A 289 -9.84 5.33 -3.13
N LEU A 290 -11.12 5.15 -3.44
CA LEU A 290 -12.15 6.19 -3.32
C LEU A 290 -12.37 6.63 -1.86
N LEU A 291 -12.39 5.68 -0.92
CA LEU A 291 -12.49 5.97 0.51
C LEU A 291 -11.29 6.78 1.00
N SER A 292 -10.07 6.41 0.62
CA SER A 292 -8.85 7.15 0.97
C SER A 292 -8.87 8.58 0.41
N ARG A 293 -9.33 8.76 -0.84
CA ARG A 293 -9.51 10.09 -1.44
C ARG A 293 -10.56 10.92 -0.69
N LEU A 294 -11.70 10.32 -0.32
CA LEU A 294 -12.72 10.98 0.47
C LEU A 294 -12.17 11.42 1.84
N CYS A 295 -11.44 10.54 2.52
CA CYS A 295 -10.78 10.84 3.78
C CYS A 295 -9.83 12.04 3.64
N ALA A 296 -8.97 12.04 2.63
CA ALA A 296 -8.02 13.12 2.37
C ALA A 296 -8.69 14.47 2.07
N VAL A 297 -9.85 14.47 1.41
CA VAL A 297 -10.65 15.68 1.15
C VAL A 297 -11.27 16.24 2.44
N LEU A 298 -11.59 15.39 3.42
CA LEU A 298 -12.25 15.79 4.67
C LEU A 298 -11.28 16.08 5.83
N ASP A 299 -10.00 15.70 5.70
CA ASP A 299 -8.96 15.87 6.71
C ASP A 299 -7.79 16.66 6.13
N GLU A 300 -8.03 17.95 5.88
CA GLU A 300 -7.02 18.88 5.35
C GLU A 300 -5.75 18.94 6.22
N ASP A 301 -5.93 18.77 7.54
CA ASP A 301 -4.87 18.77 8.55
C ASP A 301 -4.07 17.45 8.60
N LYS A 302 -4.47 16.43 7.83
CA LYS A 302 -3.84 15.10 7.76
C LYS A 302 -3.69 14.42 9.12
N THR A 303 -4.71 14.56 9.97
CA THR A 303 -4.74 14.01 11.34
C THR A 303 -5.10 12.52 11.40
N GLY A 304 -5.48 11.90 10.27
CA GLY A 304 -6.04 10.55 10.21
C GLY A 304 -7.50 10.49 10.71
N LYS A 305 -8.15 11.65 10.86
CA LYS A 305 -9.47 11.80 11.45
C LYS A 305 -10.28 12.89 10.74
N VAL A 306 -11.57 12.63 10.55
CA VAL A 306 -12.51 13.58 9.93
C VAL A 306 -13.49 14.11 10.96
N LYS A 307 -13.89 15.39 10.84
CA LYS A 307 -14.95 15.95 11.70
C LYS A 307 -16.28 15.30 11.35
N LEU A 308 -16.99 14.78 12.36
CA LEU A 308 -18.27 14.10 12.15
C LEU A 308 -19.35 15.05 11.60
N ALA A 309 -19.28 16.34 11.98
CA ALA A 309 -20.20 17.37 11.48
C ALA A 309 -20.05 17.60 9.97
N ASP A 310 -18.82 17.67 9.46
CA ASP A 310 -18.53 17.92 8.05
C ASP A 310 -18.94 16.71 7.18
N LEU A 311 -18.68 15.50 7.70
CA LEU A 311 -19.15 14.27 7.08
C LEU A 311 -20.68 14.20 7.05
N ARG A 312 -21.36 14.58 8.13
CA ARG A 312 -22.84 14.62 8.18
C ARG A 312 -23.40 15.61 7.17
N SER A 313 -22.88 16.84 7.13
CA SER A 313 -23.27 17.85 6.14
C SER A 313 -23.09 17.33 4.70
N THR A 314 -21.94 16.69 4.42
CA THR A 314 -21.66 16.11 3.11
C THR A 314 -22.62 14.97 2.76
N ALA A 315 -22.87 14.05 3.70
CA ALA A 315 -23.79 12.93 3.50
C ALA A 315 -25.24 13.40 3.29
N GLU A 316 -25.69 14.42 4.02
CA GLU A 316 -27.03 14.99 3.86
C GLU A 316 -27.22 15.63 2.48
N ARG A 317 -26.19 16.31 1.97
CA ARG A 317 -26.19 16.90 0.63
C ARG A 317 -26.31 15.85 -0.49
N VAL A 318 -25.68 14.69 -0.32
CA VAL A 318 -25.63 13.63 -1.35
C VAL A 318 -26.83 12.67 -1.26
N LEU A 319 -27.21 12.23 -0.05
CA LEU A 319 -28.16 11.13 0.17
C LEU A 319 -29.51 11.57 0.76
N ARG A 320 -29.67 12.87 1.09
CA ARG A 320 -30.78 13.43 1.89
C ARG A 320 -30.74 13.00 3.36
N LYS A 321 -31.36 13.81 4.22
CA LYS A 321 -31.28 13.70 5.70
C LYS A 321 -31.53 12.30 6.27
N GLY A 322 -32.57 11.61 5.77
CA GLY A 322 -32.96 10.30 6.29
C GLY A 322 -31.94 9.20 5.98
N GLN A 323 -31.35 9.18 4.78
CA GLN A 323 -30.35 8.18 4.41
C GLN A 323 -28.98 8.51 5.04
N ALA A 324 -28.61 9.80 5.09
CA ALA A 324 -27.40 10.24 5.79
C ALA A 324 -27.41 9.84 7.27
N SER A 325 -28.55 10.00 7.94
CA SER A 325 -28.71 9.58 9.34
C SER A 325 -28.52 8.08 9.54
N ARG A 326 -29.04 7.26 8.62
CA ARG A 326 -28.87 5.79 8.64
C ARG A 326 -27.43 5.37 8.32
N LEU A 327 -26.78 6.05 7.37
CA LEU A 327 -25.39 5.78 7.00
C LEU A 327 -24.44 6.01 8.18
N LEU A 328 -24.66 7.09 8.92
CA LEU A 328 -23.83 7.50 10.06
C LEU A 328 -24.30 6.92 11.39
N GLU A 329 -25.24 5.97 11.38
CA GLU A 329 -25.75 5.33 12.58
C GLU A 329 -24.66 4.51 13.28
N GLY A 330 -24.44 4.82 14.56
CA GLY A 330 -23.37 4.22 15.37
C GLY A 330 -22.01 4.90 15.22
N ALA A 331 -21.91 6.02 14.51
CA ALA A 331 -20.71 6.86 14.54
C ALA A 331 -20.50 7.43 15.95
N GLN A 332 -19.29 7.26 16.48
CA GLN A 332 -18.87 7.71 17.81
C GLN A 332 -17.69 8.66 17.62
N ALA A 333 -17.94 9.95 17.82
CA ALA A 333 -16.88 10.94 17.74
C ALA A 333 -16.02 10.92 19.01
N ASP A 334 -14.74 11.25 18.87
CA ASP A 334 -13.86 11.50 20.00
C ASP A 334 -14.21 12.83 20.70
N LYS A 335 -13.40 13.21 21.70
CA LYS A 335 -13.58 14.44 22.48
C LYS A 335 -13.55 15.71 21.62
N ASP A 336 -12.92 15.66 20.44
CA ASP A 336 -12.80 16.77 19.50
C ASP A 336 -13.88 16.72 18.40
N GLY A 337 -14.85 15.80 18.52
CA GLY A 337 -15.91 15.65 17.53
C GLY A 337 -15.46 14.99 16.22
N LYS A 338 -14.31 14.30 16.23
CA LYS A 338 -13.75 13.64 15.04
C LYS A 338 -13.92 12.12 15.09
N ILE A 339 -13.96 11.48 13.92
CA ILE A 339 -13.92 10.03 13.77
C ILE A 339 -12.67 9.60 12.98
N ALA A 340 -12.09 8.47 13.33
CA ALA A 340 -10.92 7.95 12.62
C ALA A 340 -11.31 7.32 11.27
N TYR A 341 -10.39 7.33 10.30
CA TYR A 341 -10.62 6.73 8.97
C TYR A 341 -11.17 5.29 9.00
N PRO A 342 -10.71 4.39 9.90
CA PRO A 342 -11.26 3.05 10.02
C PRO A 342 -12.75 3.00 10.32
N GLN A 343 -13.23 3.89 11.18
CA GLN A 343 -14.64 3.98 11.52
C GLN A 343 -15.44 4.52 10.33
N LEU A 344 -14.92 5.53 9.63
CA LEU A 344 -15.53 6.05 8.41
C LEU A 344 -15.66 4.96 7.33
N ALA A 345 -14.57 4.24 7.06
CA ALA A 345 -14.57 3.14 6.10
C ALA A 345 -15.61 2.07 6.50
N ALA A 346 -15.63 1.65 7.77
CA ALA A 346 -16.58 0.65 8.25
C ALA A 346 -18.06 1.11 8.21
N LEU A 347 -18.33 2.42 8.30
CA LEU A 347 -19.66 2.99 8.08
C LEU A 347 -20.06 2.90 6.60
N LEU A 348 -19.14 3.30 5.70
CA LEU A 348 -19.40 3.35 4.25
C LEU A 348 -19.44 1.97 3.59
N THR A 349 -18.73 0.98 4.14
CA THR A 349 -18.75 -0.41 3.64
C THR A 349 -19.70 -1.31 4.42
N ARG A 350 -20.58 -0.75 5.25
CA ARG A 350 -21.57 -1.54 6.00
C ARG A 350 -22.54 -2.19 5.00
N PRO A 351 -22.84 -3.50 5.14
CA PRO A 351 -23.87 -4.13 4.32
C PRO A 351 -25.21 -3.39 4.48
N PRO A 352 -26.01 -3.25 3.41
CA PRO A 352 -27.31 -2.63 3.52
C PRO A 352 -28.18 -3.36 4.54
N LEU A 353 -28.91 -2.61 5.37
CA LEU A 353 -29.82 -3.16 6.37
C LEU A 353 -30.83 -4.06 5.66
N LYS A 354 -30.89 -5.34 6.06
CA LYS A 354 -31.90 -6.29 5.54
C LYS A 354 -33.28 -5.67 5.80
N LYS A 355 -34.12 -5.57 4.76
CA LYS A 355 -35.52 -5.21 4.95
C LYS A 355 -36.13 -6.18 5.97
N PRO A 356 -36.86 -5.72 7.00
CA PRO A 356 -37.58 -6.63 7.87
C PRO A 356 -38.53 -7.47 7.02
N ALA A 357 -38.59 -8.77 7.31
CA ALA A 357 -39.54 -9.67 6.66
C ALA A 357 -40.96 -9.10 6.80
N PRO A 358 -41.80 -9.19 5.76
CA PRO A 358 -43.18 -8.73 5.86
C PRO A 358 -43.83 -9.45 7.04
N VAL A 359 -44.32 -8.66 8.00
CA VAL A 359 -45.09 -9.16 9.12
C VAL A 359 -46.32 -9.82 8.52
N GLN A 360 -46.40 -11.15 8.56
CA GLN A 360 -47.63 -11.85 8.27
C GLN A 360 -48.60 -11.48 9.38
N SER A 361 -49.51 -10.55 9.08
CA SER A 361 -50.71 -10.33 9.88
C SER A 361 -51.50 -11.63 9.90
N ARG A 362 -51.58 -12.26 11.07
CA ARG A 362 -52.56 -13.32 11.36
C ARG A 362 -53.88 -12.68 11.73
#